data_AF-A0A7J3CAI3-F1
#
_entry.id   AF-A0A7J3CAI3-F1
#
_cell.length_a   1.000
_cell.length_b   1.000
_cell.length_c   1.000
_cell.angle_alpha   90.00
_cell.angle_beta   90.00
_cell.angle_gamma   90.00
#
_symmetry.space_group_name_H-M   'P 1'
#
loop_
_entity.id
_entity.type
_entity.pdbx_description
1 polymer ?
#
loop_
_entity_poly.entity_id
_entity_poly.type
_entity_poly.pdbx_seq_one_letter_code
_entity_poly.pdbx_strand_id
1 'polypeptide(L)'
;MIAKTENVKGEGDSYLRVENLKTQFFTSRGIVKALDGINFTIKRGEIYGLVGESGCGKSVTAQSILDLVPDPPGRIVDGKIFIGQINMLSGLAGLAKITIKSETNVKIKRNKRLIKRHNFLISRIRGDKVAMVFQEPTLALNPVIRVGDQISESILLHLKVEMANAILRREMATRKDYESFVQNILQIGNKEIRRREIRSWCERYSISDAEELVVNMFLTYSDPETIIRSLEFIVNERKSGTNIERLARARDYYQHQQEEFEATLQLTEAESTKNEAEISRARDTLREVKERQKGSFSFRIQNRFMRKRIEAPLRDAAKRRVIELLTLVNISEPERAAISYPHELSGGMQQRVMVAMALASNPQLLIADEPTTALDVTTQAQILDLIKNLNREFGSSVLFITHDLAVIAQMCNRVGVMYAGNIVEEGDVNTIFENPKHPYTIGLLQALPRADRIAGKMAKLETIPGNVPNLIKPPTGCRFWPRCKFKMDICDKEKPELDDLGGGHKVA
;
A
#
# COMPACT_ATOMS: atom_id res chain seq x y z
N MET A 1 -29.63 4.71 19.22
CA MET A 1 -29.71 3.24 19.08
C MET A 1 -28.96 2.86 17.82
N ILE A 2 -27.77 2.28 17.97
CA ILE A 2 -26.87 1.91 16.88
C ILE A 2 -27.34 0.55 16.35
N ALA A 3 -27.64 0.48 15.05
CA ALA A 3 -28.09 -0.74 14.40
C ALA A 3 -26.96 -1.78 14.43
N LYS A 4 -27.29 -2.97 14.95
CA LYS A 4 -26.41 -4.14 15.00
C LYS A 4 -26.20 -4.66 13.59
N THR A 5 -24.99 -4.52 13.08
CA THR A 5 -24.48 -5.31 11.95
C THR A 5 -24.21 -6.73 12.47
N GLU A 6 -24.71 -7.74 11.75
CA GLU A 6 -24.46 -9.15 12.04
C GLU A 6 -22.96 -9.43 11.93
N ASN A 7 -22.28 -9.53 13.07
CA ASN A 7 -20.86 -9.90 13.15
C ASN A 7 -20.72 -11.39 12.81
N VAL A 8 -20.14 -11.69 11.65
CA VAL A 8 -19.57 -13.00 11.37
C VAL A 8 -18.29 -13.12 12.19
N LYS A 9 -18.19 -14.14 13.06
CA LYS A 9 -17.03 -14.38 13.93
C LYS A 9 -15.75 -14.48 13.08
N GLY A 10 -14.90 -13.45 13.14
CA GLY A 10 -13.59 -13.38 12.46
C GLY A 10 -13.26 -12.04 11.78
N GLU A 11 -14.26 -11.16 11.58
CA GLU A 11 -14.12 -9.97 10.72
C GLU A 11 -13.42 -8.74 11.34
N GLY A 12 -13.15 -8.72 12.66
CA GLY A 12 -12.76 -7.48 13.36
C GLY A 12 -11.33 -6.96 13.10
N ASP A 13 -10.42 -7.79 12.59
CA ASP A 13 -8.97 -7.49 12.59
C ASP A 13 -8.31 -7.55 11.19
N SER A 14 -9.02 -8.01 10.16
CA SER A 14 -8.47 -8.06 8.79
C SER A 14 -8.50 -6.69 8.10
N TYR A 15 -7.36 -6.24 7.59
CA TYR A 15 -7.28 -5.04 6.76
C TYR A 15 -7.39 -5.35 5.26
N LEU A 16 -6.86 -6.48 4.79
CA LEU A 16 -7.10 -6.98 3.42
C LEU A 16 -7.88 -8.28 3.51
N ARG A 17 -8.93 -8.41 2.72
CA ARG A 17 -9.65 -9.67 2.51
C ARG A 17 -9.89 -9.89 1.02
N VAL A 18 -9.42 -11.03 0.54
CA VAL A 18 -9.61 -11.49 -0.85
C VAL A 18 -10.47 -12.73 -0.82
N GLU A 19 -11.59 -12.72 -1.55
CA GLU A 19 -12.56 -13.81 -1.57
C GLU A 19 -12.82 -14.27 -3.00
N ASN A 20 -12.64 -15.57 -3.25
CA ASN A 20 -12.92 -16.25 -4.51
C ASN A 20 -12.40 -15.46 -5.73
N LEU A 21 -11.21 -14.87 -5.62
CA LEU A 21 -10.69 -13.98 -6.66
C LEU A 21 -10.26 -14.79 -7.88
N LYS A 22 -10.87 -14.47 -9.02
CA LYS A 22 -10.56 -15.07 -10.32
C LYS A 22 -10.14 -13.98 -11.30
N THR A 23 -8.94 -14.12 -11.84
CA THR A 23 -8.38 -13.20 -12.85
C THR A 23 -7.95 -14.02 -14.06
N GLN A 24 -8.41 -13.58 -15.23
CA GLN A 24 -8.19 -14.29 -16.49
C GLN A 24 -7.61 -13.36 -17.55
N PHE A 25 -6.76 -13.88 -18.44
CA PHE A 25 -6.27 -13.17 -19.62
C PHE A 25 -6.81 -13.82 -20.90
N PHE A 26 -7.45 -13.00 -21.73
CA PHE A 26 -8.04 -13.42 -23.00
C PHE A 26 -6.98 -13.28 -24.10
N THR A 27 -6.38 -14.39 -24.52
CA THR A 27 -5.34 -14.41 -25.55
C THR A 27 -5.85 -15.08 -26.82
N SER A 28 -5.15 -14.91 -27.94
CA SER A 28 -5.46 -15.62 -29.19
C SER A 28 -5.31 -17.14 -29.10
N ARG A 29 -4.57 -17.64 -28.09
CA ARG A 29 -4.34 -19.06 -27.84
C ARG A 29 -5.34 -19.67 -26.85
N GLY A 30 -6.23 -18.86 -26.28
CA GLY A 30 -7.22 -19.26 -25.28
C GLY A 30 -7.16 -18.40 -24.01
N ILE A 31 -7.96 -18.78 -23.02
CA ILE A 31 -8.14 -18.04 -21.77
C ILE A 31 -7.15 -18.54 -20.72
N VAL A 32 -6.18 -17.71 -20.35
CA VAL A 32 -5.23 -18.00 -19.27
C VAL A 32 -5.92 -17.77 -17.93
N LYS A 33 -6.07 -18.83 -17.12
CA LYS A 33 -6.65 -18.77 -15.77
C LYS A 33 -5.57 -18.45 -14.74
N ALA A 34 -5.16 -17.18 -14.70
CA ALA A 34 -4.05 -16.70 -13.89
C ALA A 34 -4.32 -16.81 -12.38
N LEU A 35 -5.53 -16.46 -11.92
CA LEU A 35 -6.02 -16.73 -10.56
C LEU A 35 -7.34 -17.50 -10.65
N ASP A 36 -7.51 -18.51 -9.80
CA ASP A 36 -8.64 -19.44 -9.88
C ASP A 36 -9.33 -19.65 -8.53
N GLY A 37 -9.85 -18.56 -7.96
CA GLY A 37 -10.66 -18.62 -6.73
C GLY A 37 -9.80 -18.58 -5.48
N ILE A 38 -8.81 -17.68 -5.44
CA ILE A 38 -7.94 -17.54 -4.26
C ILE A 38 -8.68 -16.84 -3.11
N ASN A 39 -8.41 -17.29 -1.89
CA ASN A 39 -8.97 -16.74 -0.65
C ASN A 39 -7.83 -16.52 0.35
N PHE A 40 -7.70 -15.32 0.89
CA PHE A 40 -6.77 -15.05 2.00
C PHE A 40 -7.09 -13.71 2.69
N THR A 41 -6.55 -13.53 3.89
CA THR A 41 -6.73 -12.31 4.69
C THR A 41 -5.41 -11.87 5.33
N ILE A 42 -5.20 -10.55 5.37
CA ILE A 42 -4.08 -9.91 6.08
C ILE A 42 -4.64 -9.06 7.22
N LYS A 43 -4.17 -9.30 8.44
CA LYS A 43 -4.52 -8.52 9.64
C LYS A 43 -3.82 -7.18 9.66
N ARG A 44 -4.31 -6.24 10.48
CA ARG A 44 -3.66 -4.95 10.67
C ARG A 44 -2.25 -5.13 11.24
N GLY A 45 -1.26 -4.52 10.57
CA GLY A 45 0.15 -4.57 10.99
C GLY A 45 0.86 -5.89 10.70
N GLU A 46 0.16 -6.92 10.19
CA GLU A 46 0.74 -8.20 9.82
C GLU A 46 1.58 -8.10 8.55
N ILE A 47 2.71 -8.81 8.51
CA ILE A 47 3.47 -9.07 7.27
C ILE A 47 3.06 -10.47 6.77
N TYR A 48 2.27 -10.51 5.72
CA TYR A 48 1.82 -11.74 5.07
C TYR A 48 2.64 -12.03 3.81
N GLY A 49 3.24 -13.21 3.77
CA GLY A 49 4.03 -13.70 2.65
C GLY A 49 3.19 -14.38 1.57
N LEU A 50 3.47 -14.11 0.30
CA LEU A 50 2.93 -14.89 -0.82
C LEU A 50 4.09 -15.42 -1.67
N VAL A 51 4.24 -16.75 -1.71
CA VAL A 51 5.41 -17.42 -2.30
C VAL A 51 5.01 -18.47 -3.33
N GLY A 52 5.88 -18.76 -4.29
CA GLY A 52 5.68 -19.78 -5.31
C GLY A 52 6.61 -19.63 -6.50
N GLU A 53 6.60 -20.60 -7.41
CA GLU A 53 7.40 -20.59 -8.65
C GLU A 53 7.03 -19.39 -9.56
N SER A 54 7.93 -19.02 -10.47
CA SER A 54 7.64 -17.99 -11.47
C SER A 54 6.42 -18.39 -12.32
N GLY A 55 5.55 -17.42 -12.62
CA GLY A 55 4.33 -17.65 -13.40
C GLY A 55 3.17 -18.29 -12.64
N CYS A 56 3.26 -18.52 -11.32
CA CYS A 56 2.14 -19.09 -10.55
C CYS A 56 1.00 -18.12 -10.25
N GLY A 57 1.16 -16.81 -10.52
CA GLY A 57 0.10 -15.78 -10.34
C GLY A 57 0.33 -14.77 -9.21
N LYS A 58 1.51 -14.79 -8.56
CA LYS A 58 1.91 -13.84 -7.50
C LYS A 58 1.68 -12.36 -7.85
N SER A 59 2.38 -11.85 -8.87
CA SER A 59 2.25 -10.45 -9.31
C SER A 59 0.85 -10.12 -9.86
N VAL A 60 0.16 -11.11 -10.46
CA VAL A 60 -1.24 -10.94 -10.88
C VAL A 60 -2.17 -10.73 -9.68
N THR A 61 -1.85 -11.34 -8.54
CA THR A 61 -2.59 -11.12 -7.27
C THR A 61 -2.45 -9.66 -6.82
N ALA A 62 -1.22 -9.13 -6.76
CA ALA A 62 -0.97 -7.73 -6.45
C ALA A 62 -1.69 -6.77 -7.41
N GLN A 63 -1.55 -7.00 -8.72
CA GLN A 63 -2.22 -6.20 -9.74
C GLN A 63 -3.74 -6.28 -9.64
N SER A 64 -4.31 -7.43 -9.28
CA SER A 64 -5.76 -7.59 -9.11
C SER A 64 -6.26 -6.82 -7.88
N ILE A 65 -5.54 -6.88 -6.76
CA ILE A 65 -5.88 -6.12 -5.53
C ILE A 65 -5.92 -4.62 -5.80
N LEU A 66 -4.95 -4.14 -6.57
CA LEU A 66 -4.86 -2.73 -6.90
C LEU A 66 -5.76 -2.31 -8.05
N ASP A 67 -6.44 -3.22 -8.76
CA ASP A 67 -7.16 -2.96 -10.01
C ASP A 67 -6.24 -2.40 -11.14
N LEU A 68 -5.01 -2.91 -11.20
CA LEU A 68 -3.99 -2.59 -12.21
C LEU A 68 -3.87 -3.66 -13.31
N VAL A 69 -4.73 -4.67 -13.29
CA VAL A 69 -4.76 -5.71 -14.34
C VAL A 69 -5.05 -5.04 -15.69
N PRO A 70 -4.20 -5.22 -16.72
CA PRO A 70 -4.41 -4.57 -18.02
C PRO A 70 -5.70 -5.06 -18.67
N ASP A 71 -6.71 -4.20 -18.85
CA ASP A 71 -7.97 -4.54 -19.54
C ASP A 71 -8.09 -3.79 -20.88
N PRO A 72 -7.78 -4.42 -22.03
CA PRO A 72 -7.41 -5.82 -22.27
C PRO A 72 -5.89 -6.08 -22.14
N PRO A 73 -5.42 -7.35 -22.05
CA PRO A 73 -6.18 -8.61 -22.19
C PRO A 73 -6.63 -9.27 -20.89
N GLY A 74 -6.23 -8.78 -19.72
CA GLY A 74 -6.61 -9.29 -18.39
C GLY A 74 -7.91 -8.70 -17.85
N ARG A 75 -8.61 -9.47 -17.00
CA ARG A 75 -9.76 -8.99 -16.24
C ARG A 75 -10.01 -9.85 -15.00
N ILE A 76 -10.49 -9.20 -13.94
CA ILE A 76 -11.07 -9.85 -12.77
C ILE A 76 -12.49 -10.30 -13.14
N VAL A 77 -12.72 -11.61 -13.22
CA VAL A 77 -13.99 -12.20 -13.70
C VAL A 77 -14.94 -12.54 -12.56
N ASP A 78 -14.42 -12.74 -11.34
CA ASP A 78 -15.18 -13.10 -10.16
C ASP A 78 -14.39 -12.77 -8.88
N GLY A 79 -15.08 -12.72 -7.76
CA GLY A 79 -14.51 -12.50 -6.44
C GLY A 79 -14.75 -11.10 -5.87
N LYS A 80 -14.25 -10.90 -4.65
CA LYS A 80 -14.34 -9.64 -3.90
C LYS A 80 -12.99 -9.31 -3.29
N ILE A 81 -12.69 -8.02 -3.20
CA ILE A 81 -11.46 -7.51 -2.59
C ILE A 81 -11.85 -6.38 -1.65
N PHE A 82 -11.61 -6.57 -0.37
CA PHE A 82 -11.88 -5.58 0.66
C PHE A 82 -10.58 -5.01 1.20
N ILE A 83 -10.45 -3.68 1.20
CA ILE A 83 -9.37 -2.94 1.86
C ILE A 83 -10.01 -2.09 2.95
N GLY A 84 -9.76 -2.44 4.21
CA GLY A 84 -10.55 -1.99 5.34
C GLY A 84 -12.02 -2.37 5.14
N GLN A 85 -12.89 -1.36 5.07
CA GLN A 85 -14.33 -1.55 4.83
C GLN A 85 -14.70 -1.43 3.34
N ILE A 86 -13.75 -1.09 2.48
CA ILE A 86 -14.01 -0.71 1.09
C ILE A 86 -13.94 -1.93 0.20
N ASN A 87 -15.00 -2.22 -0.54
CA ASN A 87 -14.97 -3.20 -1.62
C ASN A 87 -14.41 -2.57 -2.91
N MET A 88 -13.19 -2.94 -3.27
CA MET A 88 -12.47 -2.46 -4.46
C MET A 88 -13.16 -2.83 -5.77
N LEU A 89 -13.95 -3.91 -5.77
CA LEU A 89 -14.63 -4.42 -6.96
C LEU A 89 -16.11 -3.99 -7.01
N SER A 90 -16.53 -3.07 -6.14
CA SER A 90 -17.88 -2.51 -6.16
C SER A 90 -18.15 -1.82 -7.51
N GLY A 91 -19.19 -2.27 -8.21
CA GLY A 91 -19.57 -1.71 -9.51
C GLY A 91 -18.74 -2.16 -10.73
N LEU A 92 -17.71 -3.00 -10.55
CA LEU A 92 -16.85 -3.47 -11.67
C LEU A 92 -17.64 -4.19 -12.77
N ALA A 93 -18.64 -4.98 -12.39
CA ALA A 93 -19.56 -5.66 -13.32
C ALA A 93 -20.33 -4.69 -14.25
N GLY A 94 -20.54 -3.44 -13.82
CA GLY A 94 -21.21 -2.39 -14.60
C GLY A 94 -20.28 -1.62 -15.53
N LEU A 95 -18.95 -1.71 -15.36
CA LEU A 95 -17.98 -0.91 -16.12
C LEU A 95 -17.88 -1.35 -17.59
N ALA A 96 -18.08 -2.63 -17.87
CA ALA A 96 -18.04 -3.15 -19.22
C ALA A 96 -18.99 -4.35 -19.41
N LYS A 97 -19.76 -4.34 -20.49
CA LYS A 97 -20.50 -5.51 -20.94
C LYS A 97 -19.59 -6.38 -21.81
N ILE A 98 -19.42 -7.62 -21.41
CA ILE A 98 -18.60 -8.61 -22.11
C ILE A 98 -19.53 -9.54 -22.89
N THR A 99 -19.18 -9.85 -24.11
CA THR A 99 -19.83 -10.89 -24.90
C THR A 99 -18.76 -11.82 -25.42
N ILE A 100 -18.64 -12.98 -24.79
CA ILE A 100 -17.76 -14.06 -25.23
C ILE A 100 -18.51 -14.81 -26.33
N LYS A 101 -18.02 -14.71 -27.57
CA LYS A 101 -18.55 -15.48 -28.71
C LYS A 101 -17.81 -16.81 -28.89
N SER A 102 -16.52 -16.84 -28.57
CA SER A 102 -15.66 -18.03 -28.50
C SER A 102 -14.44 -17.73 -27.63
N GLU A 103 -13.60 -18.74 -27.35
CA GLU A 103 -12.33 -18.58 -26.60
C GLU A 103 -11.40 -17.52 -27.20
N THR A 104 -11.54 -17.22 -28.50
CA THR A 104 -10.72 -16.27 -29.25
C THR A 104 -11.48 -15.01 -29.69
N ASN A 105 -12.79 -14.93 -29.46
CA ASN A 105 -13.64 -13.82 -29.92
C ASN A 105 -14.43 -13.23 -28.75
N VAL A 106 -13.84 -12.24 -28.08
CA VAL A 106 -14.42 -11.53 -26.95
C VAL A 106 -14.72 -10.08 -27.35
N LYS A 107 -16.01 -9.69 -27.31
CA LYS A 107 -16.42 -8.29 -27.51
C LYS A 107 -16.60 -7.59 -26.16
N ILE A 108 -16.05 -6.39 -26.03
CA ILE A 108 -16.12 -5.58 -24.80
C ILE A 108 -16.75 -4.22 -25.12
N LYS A 109 -17.90 -3.91 -24.50
CA LYS A 109 -18.54 -2.59 -24.57
C LYS A 109 -18.40 -1.86 -23.24
N ARG A 110 -17.62 -0.79 -23.22
CA ARG A 110 -17.27 -0.04 -22.00
C ARG A 110 -18.24 1.10 -21.70
N ASN A 111 -18.60 1.28 -20.43
CA ASN A 111 -19.33 2.44 -19.95
C ASN A 111 -18.34 3.52 -19.47
N LYS A 112 -18.03 4.47 -20.35
CA LYS A 112 -17.04 5.54 -20.07
C LYS A 112 -17.35 6.35 -18.81
N ARG A 113 -18.63 6.58 -18.48
CA ARG A 113 -19.02 7.37 -17.29
C ARG A 113 -18.71 6.63 -16.01
N LEU A 114 -19.07 5.35 -15.93
CA LEU A 114 -18.79 4.52 -14.75
C LEU A 114 -17.28 4.28 -14.57
N ILE A 115 -16.54 4.05 -15.66
CA ILE A 115 -15.06 3.94 -15.63
C ILE A 115 -14.43 5.20 -15.06
N LYS A 116 -14.89 6.39 -15.49
CA LYS A 116 -14.37 7.64 -14.96
C LYS A 116 -14.64 7.79 -13.46
N ARG A 117 -15.83 7.40 -12.99
CA ARG A 117 -16.19 7.41 -11.55
C ARG A 117 -15.31 6.41 -10.77
N HIS A 118 -15.16 5.20 -11.28
CA HIS A 118 -14.34 4.14 -10.70
C HIS A 118 -12.87 4.55 -10.58
N ASN A 119 -12.27 5.03 -11.68
CA ASN A 119 -10.87 5.47 -11.67
C ASN A 119 -10.64 6.63 -10.68
N PHE A 120 -11.60 7.54 -10.56
CA PHE A 120 -11.53 8.60 -9.56
C PHE A 120 -11.53 8.05 -8.13
N LEU A 121 -12.39 7.05 -7.85
CA LEU A 121 -12.42 6.38 -6.55
C LEU A 121 -11.11 5.68 -6.24
N ILE A 122 -10.70 4.79 -7.14
CA ILE A 122 -9.50 3.99 -7.00
C ILE A 122 -8.23 4.85 -6.91
N SER A 123 -8.15 5.98 -7.62
CA SER A 123 -6.97 6.87 -7.57
C SER A 123 -6.71 7.48 -6.19
N ARG A 124 -7.73 7.59 -5.34
CA ARG A 124 -7.59 8.11 -3.97
C ARG A 124 -7.41 7.00 -2.94
N ILE A 125 -7.89 5.80 -3.24
CA ILE A 125 -7.63 4.61 -2.42
C ILE A 125 -6.17 4.17 -2.59
N ARG A 126 -5.66 4.15 -3.83
CA ARG A 126 -4.23 3.99 -4.11
C ARG A 126 -3.48 5.19 -3.56
N GLY A 127 -2.30 4.97 -2.99
CA GLY A 127 -1.52 5.99 -2.29
C GLY A 127 -1.85 6.04 -0.79
N ASP A 128 -3.10 6.37 -0.44
CA ASP A 128 -3.52 6.56 0.96
C ASP A 128 -3.84 5.24 1.69
N LYS A 129 -4.72 4.39 1.13
CA LYS A 129 -5.13 3.14 1.79
C LYS A 129 -4.24 1.96 1.45
N VAL A 130 -3.70 1.96 0.23
CA VAL A 130 -2.81 0.92 -0.28
C VAL A 130 -1.76 1.52 -1.22
N ALA A 131 -0.50 1.11 -1.07
CA ALA A 131 0.57 1.44 -1.99
C ALA A 131 1.32 0.20 -2.44
N MET A 132 2.10 0.33 -3.52
CA MET A 132 2.86 -0.78 -4.10
C MET A 132 4.31 -0.38 -4.34
N VAL A 133 5.22 -1.28 -3.98
CA VAL A 133 6.60 -1.33 -4.45
C VAL A 133 6.64 -2.37 -5.56
N PHE A 134 6.95 -1.93 -6.78
CA PHE A 134 6.98 -2.79 -7.96
C PHE A 134 8.27 -3.63 -8.00
N GLN A 135 8.25 -4.72 -8.77
CA GLN A 135 9.40 -5.60 -8.96
C GLN A 135 10.59 -4.90 -9.65
N GLU A 136 10.31 -4.01 -10.61
CA GLU A 136 11.34 -3.30 -11.37
C GLU A 136 11.20 -1.77 -11.21
N PRO A 137 12.18 -1.07 -10.60
CA PRO A 137 12.15 0.39 -10.45
C PRO A 137 12.02 1.15 -11.77
N THR A 138 12.61 0.63 -12.84
CA THR A 138 12.61 1.24 -14.18
C THR A 138 11.23 1.30 -14.82
N LEU A 139 10.31 0.42 -14.41
CA LEU A 139 8.91 0.46 -14.85
C LEU A 139 8.07 1.47 -14.02
N ALA A 140 8.51 1.78 -12.80
CA ALA A 140 7.80 2.66 -11.88
C ALA A 140 8.28 4.11 -11.94
N LEU A 141 9.58 4.32 -12.16
CA LEU A 141 10.21 5.64 -12.19
C LEU A 141 10.28 6.18 -13.62
N ASN A 142 9.79 7.40 -13.81
CA ASN A 142 9.92 8.10 -15.08
C ASN A 142 11.36 8.59 -15.27
N PRO A 143 12.09 8.13 -16.31
CA PRO A 143 13.51 8.43 -16.46
C PRO A 143 13.81 9.89 -16.81
N VAL A 144 12.81 10.66 -17.25
CA VAL A 144 12.96 12.07 -17.67
C VAL A 144 12.42 13.06 -16.63
N ILE A 145 12.05 12.59 -15.44
CA ILE A 145 11.60 13.43 -14.32
C ILE A 145 12.54 13.20 -13.15
N ARG A 146 12.90 14.26 -12.42
CA ARG A 146 13.73 14.15 -11.23
C ARG A 146 13.01 13.34 -10.15
N VAL A 147 13.78 12.59 -9.38
CA VAL A 147 13.26 11.71 -8.33
C VAL A 147 12.42 12.48 -7.32
N GLY A 148 12.90 13.64 -6.85
CA GLY A 148 12.18 14.44 -5.88
C GLY A 148 10.88 15.02 -6.40
N ASP A 149 10.80 15.32 -7.70
CA ASP A 149 9.56 15.80 -8.33
C ASP A 149 8.51 14.67 -8.42
N GLN A 150 8.94 13.44 -8.70
CA GLN A 150 8.05 12.26 -8.74
C GLN A 150 7.47 11.93 -7.35
N ILE A 151 8.31 11.95 -6.31
CA ILE A 151 7.84 11.72 -4.93
C ILE A 151 6.93 12.88 -4.49
N SER A 152 7.29 14.13 -4.81
CA SER A 152 6.48 15.31 -4.49
C SER A 152 5.10 15.28 -5.12
N GLU A 153 4.96 14.70 -6.31
CA GLU A 153 3.66 14.55 -6.98
C GLU A 153 2.70 13.69 -6.15
N SER A 154 3.16 12.53 -5.65
CA SER A 154 2.38 11.66 -4.75
C SER A 154 1.91 12.41 -3.51
N ILE A 155 2.84 13.12 -2.84
CA ILE A 155 2.54 13.94 -1.64
C ILE A 155 1.48 15.00 -1.94
N LEU A 156 1.65 15.75 -3.04
CA LEU A 156 0.72 16.81 -3.42
C LEU A 156 -0.63 16.28 -3.91
N LEU A 157 -0.74 15.01 -4.30
CA LEU A 157 -2.01 14.41 -4.67
C LEU A 157 -2.82 14.00 -3.44
N HIS A 158 -2.15 13.47 -2.41
CA HIS A 158 -2.83 12.84 -1.27
C HIS A 158 -2.84 13.69 0.00
N LEU A 159 -1.84 14.54 0.25
CA LEU A 159 -1.62 15.19 1.56
C LEU A 159 -1.88 16.70 1.57
N LYS A 160 -2.61 17.25 0.59
CA LYS A 160 -2.82 18.70 0.47
C LYS A 160 -3.48 19.34 1.69
N VAL A 161 -4.45 18.67 2.30
CA VAL A 161 -5.20 19.21 3.44
C VAL A 161 -4.31 19.23 4.68
N GLU A 162 -3.61 18.13 4.92
CA GLU A 162 -2.65 17.94 6.00
C GLU A 162 -1.53 18.97 5.91
N MET A 163 -0.96 19.15 4.72
CA MET A 163 0.09 20.14 4.47
C MET A 163 -0.41 21.58 4.63
N ALA A 164 -1.61 21.90 4.15
CA ALA A 164 -2.18 23.23 4.35
C ALA A 164 -2.43 23.50 5.84
N ASN A 165 -2.96 22.52 6.58
CA ASN A 165 -3.15 22.60 8.03
C ASN A 165 -1.82 22.81 8.77
N ALA A 166 -0.80 22.03 8.41
CA ALA A 166 0.56 22.14 8.91
C ALA A 166 1.12 23.56 8.76
N ILE A 167 1.06 24.11 7.54
CA ILE A 167 1.56 25.46 7.25
C ILE A 167 0.73 26.51 8.01
N LEU A 168 -0.60 26.40 8.01
CA LEU A 168 -1.47 27.36 8.71
C LEU A 168 -1.21 27.38 10.21
N ARG A 169 -1.07 26.21 10.86
CA ARG A 169 -0.72 26.12 12.30
C ARG A 169 0.59 26.83 12.61
N ARG A 170 1.58 26.64 11.74
CA ARG A 170 2.89 27.28 11.87
C ARG A 170 2.82 28.81 11.73
N GLU A 171 2.08 29.31 10.74
CA GLU A 171 1.91 30.73 10.50
C GLU A 171 1.08 31.43 11.59
N MET A 172 0.17 30.70 12.24
CA MET A 172 -0.71 31.20 13.33
C MET A 172 -0.10 31.09 14.73
N ALA A 173 1.10 30.52 14.89
CA ALA A 173 1.74 30.34 16.19
C ALA A 173 1.97 31.69 16.89
N THR A 174 1.37 31.84 18.07
CA THR A 174 1.48 33.03 18.92
C THR A 174 2.53 32.84 20.01
N ARG A 175 3.00 33.95 20.60
CA ARG A 175 3.95 33.89 21.72
C ARG A 175 3.44 33.03 22.90
N LYS A 176 2.15 33.11 23.19
CA LYS A 176 1.46 32.35 24.23
C LYS A 176 1.51 30.83 24.00
N ASP A 177 1.55 30.40 22.74
CA ASP A 177 1.66 28.98 22.39
C ASP A 177 3.06 28.42 22.72
N TYR A 178 4.12 29.20 22.47
CA TYR A 178 5.49 28.83 22.86
C TYR A 178 5.64 28.81 24.37
N GLU A 179 5.11 29.83 25.07
CA GLU A 179 5.13 29.90 26.54
C GLU A 179 4.48 28.66 27.16
N SER A 180 3.29 28.28 26.68
CA SER A 180 2.55 27.11 27.18
C SER A 180 3.30 25.81 26.94
N PHE A 181 3.94 25.66 25.77
CA PHE A 181 4.73 24.48 25.44
C PHE A 181 6.00 24.37 26.28
N VAL A 182 6.78 25.45 26.38
CA VAL A 182 8.04 25.48 27.12
C VAL A 182 7.79 25.20 28.61
N GLN A 183 6.74 25.78 29.20
CA GLN A 183 6.36 25.50 30.57
C GLN A 183 6.02 24.03 30.79
N ASN A 184 5.23 23.42 29.89
CA ASN A 184 4.88 22.01 29.98
C ASN A 184 6.12 21.11 29.88
N ILE A 185 6.98 21.34 28.89
CA ILE A 185 8.19 20.52 28.67
C ILE A 185 9.17 20.59 29.85
N LEU A 186 9.38 21.78 30.43
CA LEU A 186 10.27 21.95 31.57
C LEU A 186 9.77 21.23 32.84
N GLN A 187 8.46 21.00 32.97
CA GLN A 187 7.87 20.25 34.09
C GLN A 187 8.00 18.73 33.94
N ILE A 188 8.23 18.21 32.74
CA ILE A 188 8.34 16.77 32.49
C ILE A 188 9.73 16.28 32.86
N GLY A 189 9.85 15.52 33.96
CA GLY A 189 11.12 14.91 34.41
C GLY A 189 11.53 13.65 33.63
N ASN A 190 10.57 12.91 33.05
CA ASN A 190 10.86 11.69 32.29
C ASN A 190 11.33 12.01 30.86
N LYS A 191 12.53 11.57 30.50
CA LYS A 191 13.16 11.84 29.19
C LYS A 191 12.35 11.29 28.00
N GLU A 192 11.74 10.11 28.12
CA GLU A 192 10.97 9.51 27.02
C GLU A 192 9.66 10.27 26.78
N ILE A 193 8.97 10.64 27.86
CA ILE A 193 7.74 11.44 27.79
C ILE A 193 8.06 12.82 27.22
N ARG A 194 9.15 13.45 27.68
CA ARG A 194 9.60 14.75 27.17
C ARG A 194 9.87 14.69 25.67
N ARG A 195 10.58 13.67 25.20
CA ARG A 195 10.87 13.49 23.77
C ARG A 195 9.61 13.26 22.95
N ARG A 196 8.64 12.50 23.47
CA ARG A 196 7.33 12.28 22.82
C ARG A 196 6.52 13.58 22.71
N GLU A 197 6.47 14.39 23.76
CA GLU A 197 5.77 15.68 23.74
C GLU A 197 6.45 16.69 22.82
N ILE A 198 7.79 16.74 22.81
CA ILE A 198 8.54 17.57 21.86
C ILE A 198 8.24 17.13 20.43
N ARG A 199 8.28 15.82 20.14
CA ARG A 199 7.90 15.27 18.83
C ARG A 199 6.49 15.68 18.44
N SER A 200 5.51 15.47 19.33
CA SER A 200 4.11 15.83 19.06
C SER A 200 3.94 17.32 18.78
N TRP A 201 4.71 18.18 19.47
CA TRP A 201 4.69 19.62 19.22
C TRP A 201 5.39 20.00 17.91
N CYS A 202 6.55 19.40 17.61
CA CYS A 202 7.25 19.59 16.34
C CYS A 202 6.38 19.13 15.15
N GLU A 203 5.65 18.03 15.29
CA GLU A 203 4.63 17.58 14.34
C GLU A 203 3.50 18.62 14.23
N ARG A 204 3.00 19.12 15.36
CA ARG A 204 1.90 20.10 15.42
C ARG A 204 2.21 21.40 14.67
N TYR A 205 3.43 21.91 14.78
CA TYR A 205 3.91 23.13 14.08
C TYR A 205 4.71 22.82 12.81
N SER A 206 4.79 21.53 12.44
CA SER A 206 5.38 21.03 11.20
C SER A 206 6.83 21.47 10.98
N ILE A 207 7.62 21.24 12.02
CA ILE A 207 9.07 21.42 12.10
C ILE A 207 9.73 20.14 12.66
N SER A 208 9.26 18.97 12.23
CA SER A 208 9.76 17.65 12.68
C SER A 208 11.23 17.42 12.36
N ASP A 209 11.74 18.00 11.28
CA ASP A 209 13.16 18.02 10.93
C ASP A 209 14.03 18.84 11.90
N ALA A 210 13.40 19.71 12.70
CA ALA A 210 14.05 20.40 13.81
C ALA A 210 13.82 19.69 15.16
N GLU A 211 13.19 18.51 15.22
CA GLU A 211 12.96 17.78 16.49
C GLU A 211 14.26 17.66 17.28
N GLU A 212 15.34 17.23 16.64
CA GLU A 212 16.62 17.02 17.31
C GLU A 212 17.25 18.33 17.79
N LEU A 213 17.09 19.41 17.01
CA LEU A 213 17.53 20.75 17.37
C LEU A 213 16.71 21.30 18.57
N VAL A 214 15.40 21.03 18.61
CA VAL A 214 14.52 21.40 19.72
C VAL A 214 14.83 20.57 20.96
N VAL A 215 15.05 19.26 20.82
CA VAL A 215 15.49 18.39 21.92
C VAL A 215 16.81 18.90 22.51
N ASN A 216 17.80 19.19 21.67
CA ASN A 216 19.11 19.70 22.10
C ASN A 216 19.00 21.07 22.79
N MET A 217 18.10 21.93 22.33
CA MET A 217 17.81 23.21 22.98
C MET A 217 17.30 23.02 24.42
N PHE A 218 16.37 22.08 24.67
CA PHE A 218 15.90 21.76 26.03
C PHE A 218 16.92 20.99 26.89
N LEU A 219 17.99 20.47 26.30
CA LEU A 219 19.14 19.92 27.03
C LEU A 219 20.18 20.98 27.38
N THR A 220 20.29 22.01 26.54
CA THR A 220 21.34 23.04 26.64
C THR A 220 20.89 24.23 27.48
N TYR A 221 19.64 24.65 27.32
CA TYR A 221 19.09 25.83 27.99
C TYR A 221 18.06 25.42 29.03
N SER A 222 18.05 26.13 30.17
CA SER A 222 17.04 25.98 31.23
C SER A 222 16.17 27.23 31.38
N ASP A 223 16.58 28.36 30.78
CA ASP A 223 15.86 29.62 30.80
C ASP A 223 14.70 29.61 29.78
N PRO A 224 13.43 29.76 30.21
CA PRO A 224 12.27 29.73 29.33
C PRO A 224 12.29 30.78 28.22
N GLU A 225 12.75 32.00 28.52
CA GLU A 225 12.72 33.12 27.57
C GLU A 225 13.71 32.90 26.41
N THR A 226 14.90 32.37 26.71
CA THR A 226 15.90 31.98 25.70
C THR A 226 15.34 30.87 24.79
N ILE A 227 14.71 29.85 25.37
CA ILE A 227 14.09 28.75 24.61
C ILE A 227 12.96 29.28 23.72
N ILE A 228 12.10 30.15 24.24
CA ILE A 228 11.00 30.76 23.47
C ILE A 228 11.54 31.55 22.29
N ARG A 229 12.56 32.39 22.47
CA ARG A 229 13.15 33.17 21.37
C ARG A 229 13.78 32.28 20.30
N SER A 230 14.46 31.21 20.70
CA SER A 230 15.01 30.23 19.76
C SER A 230 13.90 29.48 19.01
N LEU A 231 12.81 29.07 19.69
CA LEU A 231 11.63 28.50 19.03
C LEU A 231 10.97 29.48 18.06
N GLU A 232 10.78 30.74 18.47
CA GLU A 232 10.27 31.81 17.63
C GLU A 232 11.16 31.98 16.41
N PHE A 233 12.49 31.97 16.56
CA PHE A 233 13.42 32.03 15.43
C PHE A 233 13.29 30.83 14.50
N ILE A 234 13.32 29.60 15.01
CA ILE A 234 13.18 28.36 14.22
C ILE A 234 11.85 28.36 13.44
N VAL A 235 10.76 28.78 14.10
CA VAL A 235 9.45 28.84 13.48
C VAL A 235 9.35 30.00 12.49
N ASN A 236 9.89 31.19 12.79
CA ASN A 236 9.86 32.38 11.95
C ASN A 236 10.81 32.31 10.74
N GLU A 237 12.02 31.78 10.88
CA GLU A 237 13.01 31.65 9.80
C GLU A 237 12.45 30.85 8.62
N ARG A 238 11.54 29.92 8.92
CA ARG A 238 10.87 29.11 7.91
C ARG A 238 9.35 29.41 7.81
N LYS A 239 8.89 30.55 8.33
CA LYS A 239 7.60 31.16 7.92
C LYS A 239 7.74 31.56 6.45
N SER A 240 6.98 30.91 5.59
CA SER A 240 6.93 31.27 4.19
C SER A 240 5.92 32.41 4.06
N GLY A 241 6.34 33.58 3.55
CA GLY A 241 5.54 34.80 3.35
C GLY A 241 4.29 34.62 2.49
N THR A 242 3.34 33.84 3.01
CA THR A 242 2.16 33.37 2.32
C THR A 242 0.98 34.19 2.81
N ASN A 243 0.10 34.58 1.90
CA ASN A 243 -1.18 35.14 2.29
C ASN A 243 -2.01 34.04 2.98
N ILE A 244 -1.92 33.96 4.32
CA ILE A 244 -2.53 32.94 5.19
C ILE A 244 -4.00 32.73 4.85
N GLU A 245 -4.74 33.81 4.59
CA GLU A 245 -6.15 33.76 4.21
C GLU A 245 -6.38 32.97 2.91
N ARG A 246 -5.48 33.10 1.92
CA ARG A 246 -5.58 32.34 0.66
C ARG A 246 -5.31 30.86 0.88
N LEU A 247 -4.33 30.53 1.71
CA LEU A 247 -4.03 29.13 2.03
C LEU A 247 -5.18 28.50 2.84
N ALA A 248 -5.79 29.25 3.75
CA ALA A 248 -6.98 28.82 4.48
C ALA A 248 -8.16 28.53 3.53
N ARG A 249 -8.45 29.42 2.57
CA ARG A 249 -9.47 29.17 1.54
C ARG A 249 -9.14 27.95 0.67
N ALA A 250 -7.86 27.74 0.35
CA ALA A 250 -7.42 26.57 -0.42
C ALA A 250 -7.59 25.28 0.38
N ARG A 251 -7.24 25.26 1.67
CA ARG A 251 -7.50 24.15 2.59
C ARG A 251 -8.99 23.80 2.60
N ASP A 252 -9.86 24.79 2.82
CA ASP A 252 -11.31 24.56 2.91
C ASP A 252 -11.87 23.96 1.61
N TYR A 253 -11.36 24.43 0.47
CA TYR A 253 -11.68 23.85 -0.84
C TYR A 253 -11.20 22.38 -0.97
N TYR A 254 -9.98 22.06 -0.54
CA TYR A 254 -9.47 20.69 -0.59
C TYR A 254 -10.21 19.76 0.38
N GLN A 255 -10.55 20.23 1.57
CA GLN A 255 -11.34 19.49 2.55
C GLN A 255 -12.74 19.17 2.00
N HIS A 256 -13.39 20.13 1.35
CA HIS A 256 -14.66 19.88 0.67
C HIS A 256 -14.54 18.83 -0.44
N GLN A 257 -13.45 18.83 -1.21
CA GLN A 257 -13.19 17.81 -2.23
C GLN A 257 -12.94 16.40 -1.65
N GLN A 258 -12.52 16.31 -0.39
CA GLN A 258 -12.41 15.08 0.38
C GLN A 258 -13.78 14.64 0.90
N GLU A 259 -14.62 15.55 1.41
CA GLU A 259 -16.00 15.21 1.81
C GLU A 259 -16.83 14.68 0.63
N GLU A 260 -16.71 15.31 -0.55
CA GLU A 260 -17.38 14.85 -1.77
C GLU A 260 -16.90 13.44 -2.18
N PHE A 261 -15.62 13.12 -1.92
CA PHE A 261 -15.06 11.78 -2.12
C PHE A 261 -15.79 10.74 -1.30
N GLU A 262 -15.83 10.96 0.01
CA GLU A 262 -16.29 10.00 1.00
C GLU A 262 -17.77 9.72 0.81
N ALA A 263 -18.56 10.76 0.54
CA ALA A 263 -19.98 10.61 0.18
C ALA A 263 -20.17 9.83 -1.14
N THR A 264 -19.28 10.00 -2.13
CA THR A 264 -19.33 9.23 -3.38
C THR A 264 -18.96 7.76 -3.16
N LEU A 265 -17.99 7.50 -2.29
CA LEU A 265 -17.57 6.15 -1.91
C LEU A 265 -18.71 5.42 -1.19
N GLN A 266 -19.30 6.05 -0.17
CA GLN A 266 -20.47 5.53 0.55
C GLN A 266 -21.65 5.19 -0.38
N LEU A 267 -21.93 6.06 -1.36
CA LEU A 267 -22.97 5.79 -2.35
C LEU A 267 -22.63 4.55 -3.21
N THR A 268 -21.36 4.39 -3.61
CA THR A 268 -20.92 3.25 -4.42
C THR A 268 -20.99 1.94 -3.63
N GLU A 269 -20.67 1.99 -2.34
CA GLU A 269 -20.81 0.85 -1.43
C GLU A 269 -22.29 0.49 -1.23
N ALA A 270 -23.16 1.46 -0.96
CA ALA A 270 -24.60 1.24 -0.85
C ALA A 270 -25.22 0.69 -2.16
N GLU A 271 -24.77 1.16 -3.33
CA GLU A 271 -25.17 0.61 -4.63
C GLU A 271 -24.80 -0.87 -4.77
N SER A 272 -23.71 -1.31 -4.10
CA SER A 272 -23.26 -2.70 -4.12
C SER A 272 -24.08 -3.61 -3.19
N THR A 273 -24.66 -3.08 -2.10
CA THR A 273 -25.54 -3.85 -1.18
C THR A 273 -26.95 -4.06 -1.77
N LYS A 274 -27.33 -3.25 -2.77
CA LYS A 274 -28.69 -3.19 -3.34
C LYS A 274 -29.77 -2.82 -2.32
N ASN A 275 -29.41 -2.25 -1.18
CA ASN A 275 -30.34 -1.81 -0.16
C ASN A 275 -30.84 -0.38 -0.48
N GLU A 276 -32.10 -0.24 -0.91
CA GLU A 276 -32.66 1.06 -1.33
C GLU A 276 -32.61 2.13 -0.24
N ALA A 277 -32.78 1.75 1.04
CA ALA A 277 -32.72 2.68 2.16
C ALA A 277 -31.30 3.21 2.43
N GLU A 278 -30.27 2.39 2.23
CA GLU A 278 -28.86 2.83 2.28
C GLU A 278 -28.52 3.72 1.09
N ILE A 279 -28.96 3.33 -0.11
CA ILE A 279 -28.73 4.09 -1.34
C ILE A 279 -29.38 5.48 -1.24
N SER A 280 -30.60 5.59 -0.74
CA SER A 280 -31.28 6.89 -0.58
C SER A 280 -30.52 7.78 0.40
N ARG A 281 -30.16 7.26 1.58
CA ARG A 281 -29.40 8.01 2.60
C ARG A 281 -28.06 8.51 2.06
N ALA A 282 -27.28 7.65 1.41
CA ALA A 282 -25.99 8.03 0.85
C ALA A 282 -26.13 9.07 -0.28
N ARG A 283 -27.20 8.98 -1.08
CA ARG A 283 -27.50 9.95 -2.14
C ARG A 283 -27.85 11.32 -1.57
N ASP A 284 -28.62 11.36 -0.49
CA ASP A 284 -28.98 12.60 0.20
C ASP A 284 -27.74 13.26 0.82
N THR A 285 -26.86 12.49 1.48
CA THR A 285 -25.57 12.98 1.98
C THR A 285 -24.71 13.59 0.87
N LEU A 286 -24.57 12.90 -0.27
CA LEU A 286 -23.81 13.44 -1.41
C LEU A 286 -24.42 14.74 -1.96
N ARG A 287 -25.75 14.85 -1.97
CA ARG A 287 -26.45 16.05 -2.41
C ARG A 287 -26.18 17.22 -1.47
N GLU A 288 -26.29 17.01 -0.16
CA GLU A 288 -26.00 18.03 0.86
C GLU A 288 -24.57 18.56 0.74
N VAL A 289 -23.58 17.66 0.61
CA VAL A 289 -22.17 18.03 0.44
C VAL A 289 -22.00 18.89 -0.82
N LYS A 290 -22.63 18.53 -1.94
CA LYS A 290 -22.57 19.31 -3.19
C LYS A 290 -23.27 20.67 -3.10
N GLU A 291 -24.35 20.78 -2.33
CA GLU A 291 -25.07 22.03 -2.15
C GLU A 291 -24.26 23.04 -1.32
N ARG A 292 -23.52 22.59 -0.29
CA ARG A 292 -22.57 23.44 0.47
C ARG A 292 -21.50 24.09 -0.43
N GLN A 293 -21.14 23.46 -1.55
CA GLN A 293 -20.14 23.96 -2.48
C GLN A 293 -20.59 25.14 -3.34
N LYS A 294 -21.90 25.34 -3.55
CA LYS A 294 -22.42 26.34 -4.51
C LYS A 294 -21.96 27.78 -4.20
N GLY A 295 -21.66 28.09 -2.92
CA GLY A 295 -21.08 29.38 -2.52
C GLY A 295 -19.59 29.57 -2.90
N SER A 296 -18.89 28.52 -3.34
CA SER A 296 -17.45 28.52 -3.65
C SER A 296 -17.13 28.57 -5.15
N PHE A 297 -18.12 28.78 -6.02
CA PHE A 297 -17.93 28.76 -7.47
C PHE A 297 -16.92 29.83 -7.97
N SER A 298 -16.86 31.00 -7.30
CA SER A 298 -15.86 32.04 -7.61
C SER A 298 -14.42 31.59 -7.30
N PHE A 299 -14.22 30.77 -6.26
CA PHE A 299 -12.92 30.22 -5.90
C PHE A 299 -12.44 29.19 -6.93
N ARG A 300 -13.32 28.37 -7.52
CA ARG A 300 -12.92 27.37 -8.53
C ARG A 300 -12.33 28.02 -9.79
N ILE A 301 -12.87 29.18 -10.20
CA ILE A 301 -12.37 29.97 -11.33
C ILE A 301 -11.07 30.70 -10.93
N GLN A 302 -11.04 31.35 -9.76
CA GLN A 302 -9.83 32.03 -9.25
C GLN A 302 -8.65 31.07 -9.03
N ASN A 303 -8.91 29.85 -8.55
CA ASN A 303 -7.89 28.83 -8.29
C ASN A 303 -7.24 28.34 -9.61
N ARG A 304 -7.95 28.41 -10.75
CA ARG A 304 -7.38 28.09 -12.06
C ARG A 304 -6.31 29.10 -12.51
N PHE A 305 -6.48 30.38 -12.17
CA PHE A 305 -5.53 31.46 -12.50
C PHE A 305 -4.45 31.64 -11.43
N MET A 306 -4.76 31.38 -10.16
CA MET A 306 -3.87 31.58 -9.02
C MET A 306 -3.16 30.31 -8.54
N ARG A 307 -3.35 29.18 -9.25
CA ARG A 307 -2.83 27.85 -8.91
C ARG A 307 -1.35 27.87 -8.53
N LYS A 308 -0.51 28.56 -9.31
CA LYS A 308 0.93 28.67 -9.05
C LYS A 308 1.26 29.35 -7.72
N ARG A 309 0.50 30.39 -7.34
CA ARG A 309 0.73 31.13 -6.07
C ARG A 309 0.18 30.41 -4.86
N ILE A 310 -0.89 29.63 -5.02
CA ILE A 310 -1.49 28.83 -3.94
C ILE A 310 -0.70 27.53 -3.70
N GLU A 311 -0.17 26.91 -4.77
CA GLU A 311 0.60 25.68 -4.67
C GLU A 311 2.05 25.88 -4.24
N ALA A 312 2.63 27.08 -4.35
CA ALA A 312 4.05 27.29 -4.02
C ALA A 312 4.43 26.87 -2.58
N PRO A 313 3.71 27.30 -1.51
CA PRO A 313 3.99 26.85 -0.14
C PRO A 313 3.82 25.35 0.04
N LEU A 314 2.83 24.75 -0.63
CA LEU A 314 2.59 23.31 -0.60
C LEU A 314 3.74 22.55 -1.30
N ARG A 315 4.27 23.07 -2.41
CA ARG A 315 5.43 22.50 -3.11
C ARG A 315 6.68 22.56 -2.26
N ASP A 316 6.91 23.65 -1.53
CA ASP A 316 8.08 23.78 -0.66
C ASP A 316 7.98 22.85 0.56
N ALA A 317 6.79 22.68 1.12
CA ALA A 317 6.53 21.65 2.12
C ALA A 317 6.69 20.23 1.55
N ALA A 318 6.28 19.97 0.30
CA ALA A 318 6.44 18.67 -0.34
C ALA A 318 7.92 18.34 -0.53
N LYS A 319 8.73 19.29 -1.00
CA LYS A 319 10.18 19.13 -1.15
C LYS A 319 10.86 18.77 0.17
N ARG A 320 10.49 19.44 1.27
CA ARG A 320 11.01 19.08 2.61
C ARG A 320 10.64 17.65 2.98
N ARG A 321 9.38 17.26 2.79
CA ARG A 321 8.92 15.89 3.02
C ARG A 321 9.63 14.86 2.14
N VAL A 322 9.99 15.20 0.90
CA VAL A 322 10.82 14.33 0.04
C VAL A 322 12.17 14.06 0.67
N ILE A 323 12.86 15.08 1.19
CA ILE A 323 14.16 14.91 1.84
C ILE A 323 14.02 14.02 3.08
N GLU A 324 12.98 14.22 3.89
CA GLU A 324 12.68 13.35 5.04
C GLU A 324 12.47 11.89 4.62
N LEU A 325 11.68 11.64 3.56
CA LEU A 325 11.43 10.29 3.05
C LEU A 325 12.68 9.63 2.50
N LEU A 326 13.52 10.37 1.77
CA LEU A 326 14.78 9.87 1.24
C LEU A 326 15.78 9.55 2.38
N THR A 327 15.77 10.36 3.43
CA THR A 327 16.55 10.10 4.65
C THR A 327 16.05 8.83 5.35
N LEU A 328 14.73 8.69 5.51
CA LEU A 328 14.08 7.54 6.15
C LEU A 328 14.42 6.22 5.45
N VAL A 329 14.51 6.23 4.11
CA VAL A 329 14.91 5.04 3.33
C VAL A 329 16.44 4.86 3.23
N ASN A 330 17.21 5.58 4.04
CA ASN A 330 18.68 5.53 4.12
C ASN A 330 19.39 5.87 2.81
N ILE A 331 18.99 6.95 2.13
CA ILE A 331 19.82 7.56 1.08
C ILE A 331 20.86 8.47 1.74
N SER A 332 22.14 8.26 1.45
CA SER A 332 23.24 9.00 2.09
C SER A 332 23.29 10.48 1.74
N GLU A 333 22.89 10.86 0.51
CA GLU A 333 22.81 12.26 0.05
C GLU A 333 21.38 12.58 -0.43
N PRO A 334 20.39 12.73 0.47
CA PRO A 334 18.98 12.92 0.13
C PRO A 334 18.72 14.10 -0.81
N GLU A 335 19.37 15.24 -0.58
CA GLU A 335 19.21 16.47 -1.35
C GLU A 335 19.71 16.30 -2.78
N ARG A 336 20.84 15.60 -2.94
CA ARG A 336 21.41 15.27 -4.24
C ARG A 336 20.49 14.29 -4.98
N ALA A 337 20.06 13.22 -4.31
CA ALA A 337 19.18 12.23 -4.90
C ALA A 337 17.83 12.85 -5.34
N ALA A 338 17.29 13.81 -4.58
CA ALA A 338 16.05 14.49 -4.93
C ALA A 338 16.14 15.27 -6.25
N ILE A 339 17.30 15.84 -6.57
CA ILE A 339 17.50 16.58 -7.83
C ILE A 339 18.01 15.71 -8.98
N SER A 340 18.41 14.47 -8.70
CA SER A 340 18.87 13.50 -9.70
C SER A 340 17.72 12.87 -10.49
N TYR A 341 18.04 12.41 -11.69
CA TYR A 341 17.18 11.55 -12.49
C TYR A 341 17.40 10.07 -12.12
N PRO A 342 16.40 9.18 -12.36
CA PRO A 342 16.53 7.77 -11.98
C PRO A 342 17.78 7.08 -12.52
N HIS A 343 18.17 7.36 -13.77
CA HIS A 343 19.34 6.77 -14.42
C HIS A 343 20.69 7.21 -13.83
N GLU A 344 20.70 8.22 -12.96
CA GLU A 344 21.90 8.67 -12.23
C GLU A 344 22.08 7.95 -10.89
N LEU A 345 21.12 7.08 -10.50
CA LEU A 345 21.12 6.34 -9.25
C LEU A 345 21.47 4.87 -9.45
N SER A 346 22.10 4.23 -8.45
CA SER A 346 22.30 2.78 -8.44
C SER A 346 20.97 2.02 -8.31
N GLY A 347 20.92 0.75 -8.70
CA GLY A 347 19.70 -0.07 -8.59
C GLY A 347 19.14 -0.12 -7.15
N GLY A 348 20.01 -0.25 -6.15
CA GLY A 348 19.61 -0.19 -4.73
C GLY A 348 19.06 1.18 -4.32
N MET A 349 19.63 2.28 -4.83
CA MET A 349 19.09 3.63 -4.60
C MET A 349 17.73 3.82 -5.29
N GLN A 350 17.57 3.34 -6.53
CA GLN A 350 16.27 3.37 -7.22
C GLN A 350 15.21 2.58 -6.46
N GLN A 351 15.55 1.42 -5.89
CA GLN A 351 14.64 0.64 -5.04
C GLN A 351 14.22 1.43 -3.79
N ARG A 352 15.18 2.05 -3.08
CA ARG A 352 14.89 2.91 -1.91
C ARG A 352 13.99 4.08 -2.28
N VAL A 353 14.24 4.72 -3.42
CA VAL A 353 13.40 5.79 -3.96
C VAL A 353 11.96 5.31 -4.24
N MET A 354 11.81 4.11 -4.82
CA MET A 354 10.49 3.53 -5.05
C MET A 354 9.76 3.22 -3.74
N VAL A 355 10.47 2.72 -2.72
CA VAL A 355 9.94 2.54 -1.37
C VAL A 355 9.51 3.88 -0.78
N ALA A 356 10.34 4.93 -0.87
CA ALA A 356 9.99 6.29 -0.42
C ALA A 356 8.74 6.83 -1.12
N MET A 357 8.60 6.59 -2.43
CA MET A 357 7.43 6.99 -3.21
C MET A 357 6.16 6.26 -2.78
N ALA A 358 6.25 4.95 -2.49
CA ALA A 358 5.13 4.17 -1.97
C ALA A 358 4.69 4.62 -0.57
N LEU A 359 5.65 5.06 0.26
CA LEU A 359 5.40 5.54 1.63
C LEU A 359 4.98 7.00 1.70
N ALA A 360 5.09 7.75 0.60
CA ALA A 360 4.87 9.19 0.58
C ALA A 360 3.50 9.62 1.10
N SER A 361 2.51 8.72 1.04
CA SER A 361 1.13 8.93 1.51
C SER A 361 0.79 8.14 2.78
N ASN A 362 1.78 7.59 3.49
CA ASN A 362 1.63 6.79 4.71
C ASN A 362 0.58 5.66 4.60
N PRO A 363 0.77 4.70 3.67
CA PRO A 363 -0.25 3.70 3.35
C PRO A 363 -0.51 2.73 4.51
N GLN A 364 -1.77 2.38 4.72
CA GLN A 364 -2.17 1.36 5.72
C GLN A 364 -1.89 -0.09 5.26
N LEU A 365 -1.77 -0.32 3.94
CA LEU A 365 -1.31 -1.57 3.34
C LEU A 365 -0.20 -1.29 2.33
N LEU A 366 0.94 -1.95 2.49
CA LEU A 366 2.03 -1.94 1.53
C LEU A 366 2.06 -3.28 0.78
N ILE A 367 1.99 -3.26 -0.54
CA ILE A 367 2.24 -4.44 -1.37
C ILE A 367 3.67 -4.35 -1.87
N ALA A 368 4.51 -5.32 -1.52
CA ALA A 368 5.90 -5.39 -1.95
C ALA A 368 6.04 -6.57 -2.91
N ASP A 369 6.02 -6.29 -4.22
CA ASP A 369 6.13 -7.32 -5.26
C ASP A 369 7.58 -7.53 -5.65
N GLU A 370 8.19 -8.59 -5.16
CA GLU A 370 9.59 -8.93 -5.39
C GLU A 370 10.55 -7.75 -5.12
N PRO A 371 10.48 -7.12 -3.92
CA PRO A 371 11.12 -5.83 -3.64
C PRO A 371 12.65 -5.89 -3.56
N THR A 372 13.24 -7.09 -3.69
CA THR A 372 14.70 -7.30 -3.61
C THR A 372 15.25 -8.04 -4.82
N THR A 373 14.43 -8.28 -5.84
CA THR A 373 14.88 -8.94 -7.07
C THR A 373 15.94 -8.09 -7.76
N ALA A 374 16.96 -8.76 -8.31
CA ALA A 374 18.10 -8.14 -9.00
C ALA A 374 19.02 -7.26 -8.13
N LEU A 375 18.95 -7.37 -6.80
CA LEU A 375 19.89 -6.72 -5.87
C LEU A 375 20.93 -7.72 -5.35
N ASP A 376 22.11 -7.21 -4.93
CA ASP A 376 23.08 -8.02 -4.20
C ASP A 376 22.58 -8.36 -2.78
N VAL A 377 23.15 -9.39 -2.17
CA VAL A 377 22.73 -9.91 -0.85
C VAL A 377 22.78 -8.84 0.25
N THR A 378 23.75 -7.93 0.20
CA THR A 378 23.90 -6.87 1.21
C THR A 378 22.80 -5.83 1.04
N THR A 379 22.58 -5.35 -0.18
CA THR A 379 21.51 -4.39 -0.46
C THR A 379 20.13 -5.00 -0.18
N GLN A 380 19.91 -6.26 -0.54
CA GLN A 380 18.69 -6.99 -0.20
C GLN A 380 18.42 -6.95 1.31
N ALA A 381 19.39 -7.35 2.15
CA ALA A 381 19.22 -7.35 3.60
C ALA A 381 18.83 -5.96 4.14
N GLN A 382 19.47 -4.90 3.63
CA GLN A 382 19.15 -3.54 4.04
C GLN A 382 17.74 -3.08 3.62
N ILE A 383 17.23 -3.54 2.47
CA ILE A 383 15.85 -3.24 2.03
C ILE A 383 14.83 -3.99 2.90
N LEU A 384 15.11 -5.25 3.25
CA LEU A 384 14.26 -6.04 4.13
C LEU A 384 14.16 -5.40 5.53
N ASP A 385 15.29 -5.01 6.11
CA ASP A 385 15.33 -4.31 7.40
C ASP A 385 14.59 -2.96 7.35
N LEU A 386 14.74 -2.23 6.25
CA LEU A 386 13.98 -1.00 6.01
C LEU A 386 12.47 -1.26 6.04
N ILE A 387 11.96 -2.21 5.26
CA ILE A 387 10.52 -2.54 5.22
C ILE A 387 10.02 -2.96 6.61
N LYS A 388 10.80 -3.74 7.35
CA LYS A 388 10.46 -4.20 8.71
C LYS A 388 10.40 -3.05 9.71
N ASN A 389 11.35 -2.13 9.67
CA ASN A 389 11.37 -0.95 10.53
C ASN A 389 10.19 -0.02 10.23
N LEU A 390 9.87 0.18 8.95
CA LEU A 390 8.72 0.98 8.53
C LEU A 390 7.38 0.36 8.94
N ASN A 391 7.22 -0.96 8.79
CA ASN A 391 6.03 -1.67 9.28
C ASN A 391 5.85 -1.46 10.79
N ARG A 392 6.93 -1.51 11.58
CA ARG A 392 6.90 -1.25 13.03
C ARG A 392 6.57 0.19 13.38
N GLU A 393 7.11 1.15 12.62
CA GLU A 393 6.92 2.58 12.87
C GLU A 393 5.50 3.05 12.50
N PHE A 394 4.99 2.64 11.35
CA PHE A 394 3.69 3.10 10.84
C PHE A 394 2.52 2.16 11.17
N GLY A 395 2.79 0.95 11.66
CA GLY A 395 1.77 -0.07 11.90
C GLY A 395 1.08 -0.56 10.62
N SER A 396 1.67 -0.30 9.45
CA SER A 396 1.11 -0.66 8.14
C SER A 396 1.15 -2.17 7.95
N SER A 397 0.08 -2.74 7.43
CA SER A 397 0.06 -4.16 7.03
C SER A 397 0.88 -4.35 5.74
N VAL A 398 1.49 -5.51 5.52
CA VAL A 398 2.34 -5.76 4.34
C VAL A 398 1.93 -7.05 3.65
N LEU A 399 1.67 -6.98 2.34
CA LEU A 399 1.66 -8.16 1.46
C LEU A 399 3.05 -8.28 0.82
N PHE A 400 3.84 -9.21 1.30
CA PHE A 400 5.21 -9.44 0.85
C PHE A 400 5.26 -10.59 -0.15
N ILE A 401 5.57 -10.30 -1.41
CA ILE A 401 5.58 -11.28 -2.48
C ILE A 401 7.03 -11.56 -2.86
N THR A 402 7.41 -12.83 -2.87
CA THR A 402 8.74 -13.26 -3.28
C THR A 402 8.69 -14.70 -3.80
N HIS A 403 9.75 -15.14 -4.47
CA HIS A 403 9.98 -16.56 -4.75
C HIS A 403 10.96 -17.20 -3.75
N ASP A 404 11.59 -16.41 -2.87
CA ASP A 404 12.56 -16.88 -1.89
C ASP A 404 11.91 -17.15 -0.52
N LEU A 405 11.84 -18.43 -0.15
CA LEU A 405 11.33 -18.88 1.15
C LEU A 405 12.23 -18.43 2.32
N ALA A 406 13.54 -18.30 2.15
CA ALA A 406 14.41 -17.83 3.24
C ALA A 406 14.06 -16.40 3.67
N VAL A 407 13.73 -15.54 2.69
CA VAL A 407 13.24 -14.18 2.96
C VAL A 407 11.89 -14.21 3.68
N ILE A 408 10.98 -15.12 3.29
CA ILE A 408 9.70 -15.31 3.99
C ILE A 408 9.93 -15.65 5.47
N ALA A 409 10.84 -16.59 5.76
CA ALA A 409 11.16 -17.02 7.12
C ALA A 409 11.64 -15.86 8.01
N GLN A 410 12.36 -14.90 7.44
CA GLN A 410 12.89 -13.74 8.16
C GLN A 410 11.87 -12.60 8.36
N MET A 411 10.95 -12.44 7.41
CA MET A 411 10.12 -11.25 7.26
C MET A 411 8.67 -11.43 7.70
N CYS A 412 8.08 -12.60 7.45
CA CYS A 412 6.64 -12.77 7.48
C CYS A 412 6.15 -13.43 8.78
N ASN A 413 4.93 -13.10 9.19
CA ASN A 413 4.22 -13.78 10.27
C ASN A 413 3.49 -15.03 9.73
N ARG A 414 2.81 -14.87 8.60
CA ARG A 414 2.08 -15.93 7.89
C ARG A 414 2.50 -15.99 6.44
N VAL A 415 2.34 -17.15 5.81
CA VAL A 415 2.65 -17.36 4.39
C VAL A 415 1.55 -18.15 3.70
N GLY A 416 1.18 -17.71 2.50
CA GLY A 416 0.45 -18.49 1.51
C GLY A 416 1.38 -18.98 0.41
N VAL A 417 1.37 -20.30 0.18
CA VAL A 417 2.10 -20.95 -0.90
C VAL A 417 1.18 -21.07 -2.11
N MET A 418 1.60 -20.50 -3.23
CA MET A 418 0.81 -20.36 -4.44
C MET A 418 1.34 -21.25 -5.57
N TYR A 419 0.45 -22.04 -6.15
CA TYR A 419 0.75 -22.90 -7.29
C TYR A 419 -0.32 -22.75 -8.38
N ALA A 420 0.12 -22.44 -9.60
CA ALA A 420 -0.70 -22.38 -10.80
C ALA A 420 -2.06 -21.68 -10.57
N GLY A 421 -2.07 -20.48 -9.98
CA GLY A 421 -3.28 -19.68 -9.78
C GLY A 421 -4.11 -20.01 -8.54
N ASN A 422 -3.65 -20.92 -7.67
CA ASN A 422 -4.31 -21.26 -6.41
C ASN A 422 -3.36 -21.10 -5.22
N ILE A 423 -3.91 -20.84 -4.04
CA ILE A 423 -3.20 -21.05 -2.77
C ILE A 423 -3.39 -22.52 -2.42
N VAL A 424 -2.28 -23.25 -2.29
CA VAL A 424 -2.29 -24.70 -2.00
C VAL A 424 -2.01 -25.00 -0.53
N GLU A 425 -1.39 -24.05 0.17
CA GLU A 425 -1.10 -24.17 1.58
C GLU A 425 -0.96 -22.78 2.21
N GLU A 426 -1.48 -22.58 3.41
CA GLU A 426 -1.45 -21.30 4.13
C GLU A 426 -1.27 -21.55 5.62
N GLY A 427 -0.44 -20.78 6.31
CA GLY A 427 -0.29 -20.93 7.76
C GLY A 427 0.71 -19.96 8.38
N ASP A 428 0.94 -20.09 9.69
CA ASP A 428 2.07 -19.46 10.37
C ASP A 428 3.38 -19.91 9.72
N VAL A 429 4.33 -18.98 9.57
CA VAL A 429 5.59 -19.27 8.90
C VAL A 429 6.34 -20.41 9.58
N ASN A 430 6.39 -20.49 10.90
CA ASN A 430 7.09 -21.58 11.58
C ASN A 430 6.40 -22.93 11.32
N THR A 431 5.06 -22.95 11.36
CA THR A 431 4.28 -24.17 11.09
C THR A 431 4.54 -24.71 9.68
N ILE A 432 4.57 -23.82 8.68
CA ILE A 432 4.81 -24.20 7.29
C ILE A 432 6.23 -24.73 7.07
N PHE A 433 7.22 -24.15 7.76
CA PHE A 433 8.63 -24.56 7.61
C PHE A 433 8.95 -25.86 8.36
N GLU A 434 8.33 -26.07 9.53
CA GLU A 434 8.55 -27.25 10.35
C GLU A 434 7.72 -28.46 9.90
N ASN A 435 6.47 -28.24 9.52
CA ASN A 435 5.50 -29.29 9.22
C ASN A 435 4.70 -29.03 7.93
N PRO A 436 5.38 -28.83 6.78
CA PRO A 436 4.70 -28.62 5.50
C PRO A 436 3.85 -29.84 5.13
N LYS A 437 2.65 -29.59 4.61
CA LYS A 437 1.66 -30.64 4.32
C LYS A 437 1.49 -30.85 2.83
N HIS A 438 1.41 -29.79 2.03
CA HIS A 438 1.17 -29.95 0.60
C HIS A 438 2.47 -30.42 -0.10
N PRO A 439 2.42 -31.46 -0.96
CA PRO A 439 3.61 -32.01 -1.62
C PRO A 439 4.47 -31.01 -2.40
N TYR A 440 3.85 -29.95 -2.94
CA TYR A 440 4.58 -28.85 -3.57
C TYR A 440 5.39 -28.03 -2.56
N THR A 441 4.82 -27.69 -1.40
CA THR A 441 5.49 -26.93 -0.33
C THR A 441 6.68 -27.72 0.23
N ILE A 442 6.49 -29.02 0.45
CA ILE A 442 7.57 -29.94 0.84
C ILE A 442 8.71 -29.87 -0.19
N GLY A 443 8.38 -29.96 -1.49
CA GLY A 443 9.36 -29.87 -2.56
C GLY A 443 10.10 -28.52 -2.60
N LEU A 444 9.41 -27.41 -2.36
CA LEU A 444 10.04 -26.08 -2.32
C LEU A 444 11.04 -25.97 -1.16
N LEU A 445 10.67 -26.44 0.03
CA LEU A 445 11.54 -26.41 1.21
C LEU A 445 12.73 -27.38 1.10
N GLN A 446 12.56 -28.51 0.39
CA GLN A 446 13.65 -29.45 0.10
C GLN A 446 14.66 -28.91 -0.91
N ALA A 447 14.23 -28.01 -1.80
CA ALA A 447 15.09 -27.35 -2.77
C ALA A 447 15.95 -26.23 -2.15
N LEU A 448 15.69 -25.82 -0.90
CA LEU A 448 16.49 -24.81 -0.22
C LEU A 448 17.87 -25.36 0.19
N PRO A 449 18.96 -24.61 -0.06
CA PRO A 449 20.29 -25.00 0.40
C PRO A 449 20.35 -24.95 1.94
N ARG A 450 20.66 -26.09 2.59
CA ARG A 450 20.86 -26.17 4.05
C ARG A 450 22.35 -26.20 4.37
N ALA A 451 22.80 -25.29 5.25
CA ALA A 451 24.20 -25.20 5.67
C ALA A 451 24.73 -26.54 6.21
N ASP A 452 23.90 -27.26 6.96
CA ASP A 452 24.22 -28.55 7.59
C ASP A 452 24.52 -29.67 6.58
N ARG A 453 23.99 -29.57 5.35
CA ARG A 453 24.23 -30.53 4.26
C ARG A 453 25.47 -30.22 3.43
N ILE A 454 26.04 -29.02 3.55
CA ILE A 454 27.24 -28.61 2.79
C ILE A 454 28.51 -29.23 3.41
N ALA A 455 28.48 -29.55 4.71
CA ALA A 455 29.64 -30.07 5.44
C ALA A 455 29.95 -31.56 5.20
N GLY A 456 29.11 -32.32 4.50
CA GLY A 456 29.31 -33.76 4.32
C GLY A 456 28.69 -34.32 3.04
N LYS A 457 29.49 -34.37 1.97
CA LYS A 457 29.16 -34.79 0.59
C LYS A 457 28.26 -33.83 -0.17
N MET A 458 28.55 -33.65 -1.46
CA MET A 458 27.70 -32.95 -2.44
C MET A 458 26.32 -33.65 -2.53
N ALA A 459 25.43 -33.38 -1.58
CA ALA A 459 24.06 -33.84 -1.64
C ALA A 459 23.38 -33.14 -2.81
N LYS A 460 22.92 -33.91 -3.80
CA LYS A 460 22.17 -33.38 -4.94
C LYS A 460 20.92 -32.67 -4.41
N LEU A 461 20.78 -31.38 -4.74
CA LEU A 461 19.56 -30.64 -4.40
C LEU A 461 18.38 -31.35 -5.04
N GLU A 462 17.37 -31.68 -4.23
CA GLU A 462 16.13 -32.25 -4.74
C GLU A 462 15.37 -31.13 -5.45
N THR A 463 15.07 -31.34 -6.73
CA THR A 463 14.27 -30.42 -7.53
C THR A 463 12.86 -30.96 -7.70
N ILE A 464 11.89 -30.05 -7.82
CA ILE A 464 10.53 -30.43 -8.17
C ILE A 464 10.50 -30.73 -9.68
N PRO A 465 10.23 -31.97 -10.12
CA PRO A 465 10.34 -32.34 -11.53
C PRO A 465 9.28 -31.64 -12.38
N GLY A 466 9.59 -31.41 -13.66
CA GLY A 466 8.67 -30.78 -14.62
C GLY A 466 8.54 -29.27 -14.47
N ASN A 467 7.61 -28.68 -15.24
CA ASN A 467 7.36 -27.24 -15.28
C ASN A 467 5.97 -26.90 -14.70
N VAL A 468 5.73 -25.64 -14.35
CA VAL A 468 4.36 -25.14 -14.05
C VAL A 468 3.43 -25.46 -15.24
N PRO A 469 2.22 -26.00 -15.00
CA PRO A 469 1.31 -26.37 -16.07
C PRO A 469 0.86 -25.17 -16.90
N ASN A 470 0.45 -25.43 -18.13
CA ASN A 470 -0.16 -24.42 -18.99
C ASN A 470 -1.49 -23.94 -18.38
N LEU A 471 -1.56 -22.66 -18.03
CA LEU A 471 -2.73 -22.05 -17.40
C LEU A 471 -3.91 -21.81 -18.36
N ILE A 472 -3.75 -22.03 -19.67
CA ILE A 472 -4.86 -22.03 -20.64
C ILE A 472 -5.70 -23.30 -20.49
N LYS A 473 -5.03 -24.45 -20.39
CA LYS A 473 -5.65 -25.77 -20.17
C LYS A 473 -5.00 -26.42 -18.94
N PRO A 474 -5.29 -25.90 -17.73
CA PRO A 474 -4.72 -26.47 -16.51
C PRO A 474 -5.23 -27.90 -16.30
N PRO A 475 -4.48 -28.76 -15.61
CA PRO A 475 -4.93 -30.09 -15.22
C PRO A 475 -6.27 -30.02 -14.47
N THR A 476 -7.11 -31.03 -14.67
CA THR A 476 -8.33 -31.22 -13.89
C THR A 476 -8.00 -31.60 -12.45
N GLY A 477 -8.93 -31.35 -11.53
CA GLY A 477 -8.72 -31.58 -10.11
C GLY A 477 -7.61 -30.71 -9.49
N CYS A 478 -6.71 -31.34 -8.73
CA CYS A 478 -5.52 -30.71 -8.15
C CYS A 478 -4.51 -30.33 -9.24
N ARG A 479 -4.24 -29.04 -9.47
CA ARG A 479 -3.31 -28.61 -10.54
C ARG A 479 -1.88 -29.16 -10.39
N PHE A 480 -1.49 -29.61 -9.20
CA PHE A 480 -0.16 -30.19 -8.92
C PHE A 480 -0.07 -31.70 -9.17
N TRP A 481 -1.20 -32.41 -9.34
CA TRP A 481 -1.18 -33.88 -9.49
C TRP A 481 -0.21 -34.42 -10.55
N PRO A 482 0.06 -33.75 -11.70
CA PRO A 482 1.01 -34.27 -12.69
C PRO A 482 2.48 -34.30 -12.22
N ARG A 483 2.82 -33.51 -11.18
CA ARG A 483 4.16 -33.41 -10.58
C ARG A 483 4.20 -34.04 -9.18
N CYS A 484 3.05 -34.47 -8.65
CA CYS A 484 2.93 -34.97 -7.30
C CYS A 484 3.37 -36.43 -7.19
N LYS A 485 4.35 -36.71 -6.31
CA LYS A 485 4.78 -38.08 -5.99
C LYS A 485 3.71 -38.90 -5.24
N PHE A 486 2.72 -38.22 -4.66
CA PHE A 486 1.65 -38.80 -3.85
C PHE A 486 0.29 -38.75 -4.56
N LYS A 487 0.27 -38.73 -5.90
CA LYS A 487 -0.98 -38.71 -6.67
C LYS A 487 -1.91 -39.87 -6.26
N MET A 488 -3.18 -39.55 -6.02
CA MET A 488 -4.28 -40.50 -5.85
C MET A 488 -5.31 -40.36 -6.98
N ASP A 489 -6.24 -41.31 -7.10
CA ASP A 489 -7.28 -41.33 -8.14
C ASP A 489 -8.31 -40.19 -8.03
N ILE A 490 -8.42 -39.55 -6.87
CA ILE A 490 -9.28 -38.38 -6.66
C ILE A 490 -8.61 -37.09 -7.19
N CYS A 491 -7.27 -37.06 -7.23
CA CYS A 491 -6.49 -35.84 -7.48
C CYS A 491 -6.66 -35.29 -8.90
N ASP A 492 -6.98 -36.13 -9.91
CA ASP A 492 -7.22 -35.67 -11.28
C ASP A 492 -8.71 -35.44 -11.59
N LYS A 493 -9.61 -35.74 -10.65
CA LYS A 493 -11.07 -35.58 -10.80
C LYS A 493 -11.59 -34.37 -10.06
N GLU A 494 -11.18 -34.18 -8.81
CA GLU A 494 -11.74 -33.17 -7.91
C GLU A 494 -10.67 -32.16 -7.48
N LYS A 495 -11.06 -30.88 -7.47
CA LYS A 495 -10.18 -29.80 -7.00
C LYS A 495 -10.26 -29.80 -5.48
N PRO A 496 -9.15 -29.96 -4.76
CA PRO A 496 -9.20 -29.91 -3.30
C PRO A 496 -9.58 -28.51 -2.83
N GLU A 497 -10.37 -28.47 -1.76
CA GLU A 497 -10.71 -27.23 -1.05
C GLU A 497 -9.62 -26.90 -0.03
N LEU A 498 -9.46 -25.62 0.30
CA LEU A 498 -8.46 -25.16 1.24
C LEU A 498 -8.97 -25.36 2.68
N ASP A 499 -8.74 -26.56 3.22
CA ASP A 499 -9.24 -27.00 4.52
C ASP A 499 -8.29 -26.64 5.67
N ASP A 500 -8.83 -26.17 6.79
CA ASP A 500 -8.08 -25.84 8.01
C ASP A 500 -7.84 -27.11 8.86
N LEU A 501 -6.58 -27.52 8.96
CA LEU A 501 -6.13 -28.67 9.75
C LEU A 501 -6.07 -28.36 11.26
N GLY A 502 -6.41 -27.13 11.66
CA GLY A 502 -6.30 -26.60 13.01
C GLY A 502 -5.16 -25.59 13.15
N GLY A 503 -5.32 -24.64 14.07
CA GLY A 503 -4.30 -23.60 14.32
C GLY A 503 -4.13 -22.58 13.17
N GLY A 504 -5.05 -22.57 12.20
CA GLY A 504 -4.96 -21.69 11.02
C GLY A 504 -4.03 -22.23 9.92
N HIS A 505 -3.64 -23.50 9.99
CA HIS A 505 -2.87 -24.18 8.95
C HIS A 505 -3.83 -24.80 7.95
N LYS A 506 -3.93 -24.22 6.76
CA LYS A 506 -4.81 -24.67 5.69
C LYS A 506 -4.06 -25.35 4.56
N VAL A 507 -4.65 -26.39 3.96
CA VAL A 507 -4.12 -27.09 2.79
C VAL A 507 -5.22 -27.46 1.80
N ALA A 508 -4.89 -27.37 0.51
CA ALA A 508 -5.68 -27.87 -0.61
C ALA A 508 -4.87 -28.88 -1.42
#